data_AF-A0A959EZN3-F1
#
_entry.id   AF-A0A959EZN3-F1
#
_cell.length_a   1.000
_cell.length_b   1.000
_cell.length_c   1.000
_cell.angle_alpha   90.00
_cell.angle_beta   90.00
_cell.angle_gamma   90.00
#
_symmetry.space_group_name_H-M   'P 1'
#
loop_
_entity.id
_entity.type
_entity.pdbx_description
1 polymer ?
#
loop_
_entity_poly.entity_id
_entity_poly.type
_entity_poly.pdbx_seq_one_letter_code
_entity_poly.pdbx_strand_id
1 'polypeptide(L)'
;AQLNPQWIQHMNGQLVGNIRKSNEFWANATAQSAAAHQQRMNAIAARGNAATSVGNTYSDILDISHQGFLNRSHINDAGHASTIRAINETALIGNHETGEHYTVPAGSNYYWVSNDGAYFGTDNALLDPNTDQRMNDKDWTKFAVEQ
;
A
#
# COMPACT_ATOMS: atom_id res chain seq x y z
N ALA A 1 74.52 35.94 -35.09
CA ALA A 1 74.92 35.61 -33.71
C ALA A 1 74.66 34.13 -33.47
N GLN A 2 75.68 33.33 -33.18
CA GLN A 2 75.46 31.93 -32.73
C GLN A 2 75.16 31.97 -31.23
N LEU A 3 74.03 31.40 -30.83
CA LEU A 3 73.63 31.29 -29.43
C LEU A 3 74.59 30.35 -28.69
N ASN A 4 75.00 30.73 -27.47
CA ASN A 4 75.91 29.96 -26.64
C ASN A 4 75.28 28.59 -26.27
N PRO A 5 75.87 27.45 -26.69
CA PRO A 5 75.31 26.13 -26.43
C PRO A 5 75.12 25.79 -24.94
N GLN A 6 76.01 26.28 -24.07
CA GLN A 6 75.89 26.04 -22.63
C GLN A 6 74.70 26.79 -22.01
N TRP A 7 74.40 27.99 -22.51
CA TRP A 7 73.22 28.75 -22.09
C TRP A 7 71.93 28.03 -22.49
N ILE A 8 71.88 27.47 -23.70
CA ILE A 8 70.73 26.69 -24.19
C ILE A 8 70.49 25.45 -23.29
N GLN A 9 71.55 24.72 -22.94
CA GLN A 9 71.44 23.55 -22.07
C GLN A 9 70.95 23.91 -20.66
N HIS A 10 71.46 25.00 -20.09
CA HIS A 10 71.02 25.48 -18.78
C HIS A 10 69.54 25.90 -18.79
N MET A 11 69.12 26.65 -19.81
CA MET A 11 67.71 27.07 -19.96
C MET A 11 66.77 25.87 -20.17
N ASN A 12 67.18 24.87 -20.95
CA ASN A 12 66.41 23.64 -21.12
C ASN A 12 66.29 22.84 -19.82
N GLY A 13 67.35 22.77 -19.01
CA GLY A 13 67.32 22.15 -17.70
C GLY A 13 66.33 22.83 -16.74
N GLN A 14 66.31 24.16 -16.73
CA GLN A 14 65.34 24.95 -15.95
C GLN A 14 63.89 24.71 -16.43
N LEU A 15 63.67 24.71 -17.74
CA LEU A 15 62.35 24.45 -18.34
C LEU A 15 61.82 23.06 -17.95
N VAL A 16 62.64 22.02 -18.08
CA VAL A 16 62.26 20.66 -17.70
C VAL A 16 61.96 20.57 -16.20
N GLY A 17 62.74 21.25 -15.35
CA GLY A 17 62.48 21.33 -13.91
C GLY A 17 61.13 21.98 -13.60
N ASN A 18 60.79 23.06 -14.29
CA ASN A 18 59.51 23.76 -14.11
C ASN A 18 58.32 22.93 -14.58
N ILE A 19 58.44 22.23 -15.72
CA ILE A 19 57.41 21.32 -16.24
C ILE A 19 57.14 20.20 -15.22
N ARG A 20 58.18 19.58 -14.66
CA ARG A 20 58.03 18.53 -13.64
C ARG A 20 57.30 19.02 -12.39
N LYS A 21 57.73 20.15 -11.83
CA LYS A 21 57.08 20.77 -10.66
C LYS A 21 55.62 21.11 -10.94
N SER A 22 55.31 21.63 -12.12
CA SER A 22 53.94 21.93 -12.52
C SER A 22 53.10 20.66 -12.62
N ASN A 23 53.61 19.61 -13.25
CA ASN A 23 52.93 18.34 -13.37
C ASN A 23 52.66 17.70 -11.99
N GLU A 24 53.64 17.73 -11.09
CA GLU A 24 53.49 17.23 -9.71
C GLU A 24 52.44 18.02 -8.93
N PHE A 25 52.46 19.35 -9.04
CA PHE A 25 51.46 20.22 -8.44
C PHE A 25 50.04 19.87 -8.92
N TRP A 26 49.85 19.76 -10.24
CA TRP A 26 48.54 19.46 -10.82
C TRP A 26 48.08 18.03 -10.52
N ALA A 27 49.00 17.06 -10.49
CA ALA A 27 48.69 15.69 -10.08
C ALA A 27 48.20 15.65 -8.63
N ASN A 28 48.87 16.35 -7.72
CA ASN A 28 48.47 16.43 -6.31
C ASN A 28 47.13 17.17 -6.14
N ALA A 29 46.97 18.33 -6.80
CA ALA A 29 45.72 19.09 -6.76
C ALA A 29 44.53 18.29 -7.29
N THR A 30 44.75 17.50 -8.35
CA THR A 30 43.72 16.63 -8.94
C THR A 30 43.37 15.48 -8.00
N ALA A 31 44.37 14.82 -7.40
CA ALA A 31 44.14 13.75 -6.43
C ALA A 31 43.37 14.24 -5.20
N GLN A 32 43.73 15.40 -4.65
CA GLN A 32 43.01 16.01 -3.54
C GLN A 32 41.57 16.39 -3.93
N SER A 33 41.38 16.96 -5.12
CA SER A 33 40.06 17.31 -5.64
C SER A 33 39.17 16.07 -5.81
N ALA A 34 39.72 14.99 -6.37
CA ALA A 34 39.02 13.72 -6.55
C ALA A 34 38.63 13.10 -5.20
N ALA A 35 39.54 13.08 -4.23
CA ALA A 35 39.26 12.58 -2.87
C ALA A 35 38.15 13.41 -2.19
N ALA A 36 38.23 14.74 -2.26
CA ALA A 36 37.20 15.62 -1.71
C ALA A 36 35.85 15.45 -2.42
N HIS A 37 35.85 15.23 -3.74
CA HIS A 37 34.63 14.93 -4.49
C HIS A 37 34.01 13.60 -4.06
N GLN A 38 34.82 12.54 -3.94
CA GLN A 38 34.34 11.25 -3.46
C GLN A 38 33.73 11.34 -2.06
N GLN A 39 34.36 12.10 -1.16
CA GLN A 39 33.81 12.36 0.18
C GLN A 39 32.46 13.06 0.12
N ARG A 40 32.31 14.08 -0.75
CA ARG A 40 31.01 14.74 -0.97
C ARG A 40 29.96 13.78 -1.50
N MET A 41 30.29 12.96 -2.49
CA MET A 41 29.34 11.98 -3.05
C MET A 41 28.92 10.94 -2.02
N ASN A 42 29.86 10.41 -1.24
CA ASN A 42 29.55 9.47 -0.16
C ASN A 42 28.63 10.11 0.89
N ALA A 43 28.90 11.37 1.28
CA ALA A 43 28.06 12.09 2.22
C ALA A 43 26.65 12.36 1.68
N ILE A 44 26.52 12.70 0.38
CA ILE A 44 25.23 12.90 -0.29
C ILE A 44 24.45 11.59 -0.32
N ALA A 45 25.09 10.48 -0.73
CA ALA A 45 24.47 9.16 -0.77
C ALA A 45 23.98 8.72 0.62
N ALA A 46 24.82 8.88 1.65
CA ALA A 46 24.46 8.54 3.03
C ALA A 46 23.25 9.35 3.52
N ARG A 47 23.21 10.66 3.22
CA ARG A 47 22.05 11.52 3.55
C ARG A 47 20.79 11.12 2.79
N GLY A 48 20.91 10.81 1.50
CA GLY A 48 19.79 10.34 0.69
C GLY A 48 19.20 9.04 1.24
N ASN A 49 20.05 8.06 1.52
CA ASN A 49 19.62 6.79 2.11
C ASN A 49 18.93 6.97 3.47
N ALA A 50 19.48 7.83 4.34
CA ALA A 50 18.85 8.14 5.62
C ALA A 50 17.48 8.81 5.45
N ALA A 51 17.37 9.78 4.53
CA ALA A 51 16.10 10.46 4.25
C ALA A 51 15.05 9.49 3.70
N THR A 52 15.43 8.61 2.77
CA THR A 52 14.53 7.58 2.24
C THR A 52 14.11 6.60 3.32
N SER A 53 15.03 6.13 4.16
CA SER A 53 14.70 5.21 5.25
C SER A 53 13.71 5.84 6.24
N VAL A 54 13.90 7.11 6.60
CA VAL A 54 12.98 7.83 7.47
C VAL A 54 11.62 8.01 6.80
N GLY A 55 11.59 8.39 5.51
CA GLY A 55 10.36 8.54 4.74
C GLY A 55 9.56 7.24 4.66
N ASN A 56 10.22 6.11 4.40
CA ASN A 56 9.59 4.79 4.36
C ASN A 56 8.96 4.45 5.72
N THR A 57 9.69 4.63 6.83
CA THR A 57 9.16 4.38 8.17
C THR A 57 7.89 5.21 8.45
N TYR A 58 7.88 6.49 8.09
CA TYR A 58 6.69 7.32 8.27
C TYR A 58 5.53 6.90 7.36
N SER A 59 5.81 6.50 6.12
CA SER A 59 4.81 5.95 5.21
C SER A 59 4.14 4.71 5.81
N ASP A 60 4.93 3.76 6.31
CA ASP A 60 4.43 2.53 6.93
C ASP A 60 3.56 2.83 8.16
N ILE A 61 3.98 3.79 9.00
CA ILE A 61 3.21 4.21 10.18
C ILE A 61 1.87 4.84 9.76
N LEU A 62 1.86 5.68 8.73
CA LEU A 62 0.64 6.30 8.22
C LEU A 62 -0.33 5.26 7.67
N ASP A 63 0.18 4.28 6.92
CA ASP A 63 -0.63 3.19 6.38
C ASP A 63 -1.23 2.34 7.51
N ILE A 64 -0.45 1.97 8.52
CA ILE A 64 -0.95 1.24 9.70
C ILE A 64 -2.02 2.05 10.44
N SER A 65 -1.78 3.36 10.64
CA SER A 65 -2.72 4.24 11.33
C SER A 65 -4.04 4.36 10.57
N HIS A 66 -3.96 4.54 9.26
CA HIS A 66 -5.11 4.65 8.38
C HIS A 66 -5.91 3.34 8.33
N GLN A 67 -5.25 2.19 8.15
CA GLN A 67 -5.90 0.88 8.23
C GLN A 67 -6.57 0.66 9.58
N GLY A 68 -5.91 1.04 10.68
CA GLY A 68 -6.49 0.98 12.01
C GLY A 68 -7.73 1.86 12.17
N PHE A 69 -7.75 3.05 11.58
CA PHE A 69 -8.93 3.92 11.55
C PHE A 69 -10.07 3.30 10.75
N LEU A 70 -9.82 2.83 9.53
CA LEU A 70 -10.82 2.19 8.68
C LEU A 70 -11.45 0.98 9.38
N ASN A 71 -10.63 0.10 9.96
CA ASN A 71 -11.12 -1.07 10.71
C ASN A 71 -12.06 -0.66 11.86
N ARG A 72 -11.70 0.38 12.63
CA ARG A 72 -12.57 0.87 13.70
C ARG A 72 -13.86 1.49 13.17
N SER A 73 -13.79 2.22 12.06
CA SER A 73 -14.97 2.78 11.39
C SER A 73 -15.91 1.67 10.96
N HIS A 74 -15.40 0.66 10.24
CA HIS A 74 -16.20 -0.48 9.78
C HIS A 74 -16.85 -1.25 10.94
N ILE A 75 -16.12 -1.48 12.03
CA ILE A 75 -16.68 -2.12 13.23
C ILE A 75 -17.79 -1.26 13.85
N ASN A 76 -17.60 0.07 13.92
CA ASN A 76 -18.61 0.97 14.47
C ASN A 76 -19.86 0.99 13.59
N ASP A 77 -19.69 1.09 12.27
CA ASP A 77 -20.78 1.09 11.30
C ASP A 77 -21.57 -0.22 11.35
N ALA A 78 -20.88 -1.37 11.38
CA ALA A 78 -21.51 -2.69 11.51
C ALA A 78 -22.25 -2.84 12.84
N GLY A 79 -21.65 -2.42 13.95
CA GLY A 79 -22.28 -2.46 15.27
C GLY A 79 -23.50 -1.55 15.36
N HIS A 80 -23.42 -0.35 14.80
CA HIS A 80 -24.54 0.58 14.72
C HIS A 80 -25.67 0.02 13.86
N ALA A 81 -25.36 -0.52 12.67
CA ALA A 81 -26.34 -1.15 11.80
C ALA A 81 -27.03 -2.34 12.50
N SER A 82 -26.29 -3.18 13.22
CA SER A 82 -26.84 -4.28 14.02
C SER A 82 -27.77 -3.77 15.13
N THR A 83 -27.38 -2.69 15.81
CA THR A 83 -28.21 -2.05 16.85
C THR A 83 -29.52 -1.51 16.28
N ILE A 84 -29.46 -0.83 15.14
CA ILE A 84 -30.66 -0.31 14.46
C ILE A 84 -31.56 -1.46 14.00
N ARG A 85 -30.98 -2.54 13.46
CA ARG A 85 -31.73 -3.75 13.09
C ARG A 85 -32.45 -4.36 14.28
N ALA A 86 -31.78 -4.48 15.43
CA ALA A 86 -32.36 -4.99 16.66
C ALA A 86 -33.50 -4.11 17.19
N ILE A 87 -33.34 -2.77 17.19
CA ILE A 87 -34.40 -1.82 17.59
C ILE A 87 -35.63 -1.95 16.69
N ASN A 88 -35.42 -2.15 15.38
CA ASN A 88 -36.49 -2.29 14.41
C ASN A 88 -37.04 -3.72 14.31
N GLU A 89 -36.54 -4.66 15.11
CA GLU A 89 -36.90 -6.08 15.04
C GLU A 89 -36.75 -6.65 13.62
N THR A 90 -35.68 -6.27 12.93
CA THR A 90 -35.34 -6.72 11.57
C THR A 90 -34.05 -7.52 11.55
N ALA A 91 -33.92 -8.40 10.57
CA ALA A 91 -32.72 -9.16 10.27
C ALA A 91 -32.30 -8.88 8.81
N LEU A 92 -30.99 -8.95 8.55
CA LEU A 92 -30.46 -8.95 7.20
C LEU A 92 -30.33 -10.41 6.76
N ILE A 93 -30.89 -10.76 5.62
CA ILE A 93 -30.76 -12.09 5.01
C ILE A 93 -30.00 -11.97 3.71
N GLY A 94 -29.12 -12.94 3.43
CA GLY A 94 -28.23 -12.92 2.27
C GLY A 94 -28.22 -14.25 1.51
N ASN A 95 -28.06 -14.17 0.19
CA ASN A 95 -27.72 -15.31 -0.65
C ASN A 95 -26.23 -15.24 -1.00
N HIS A 96 -25.45 -16.21 -0.51
CA HIS A 96 -24.00 -16.24 -0.73
C HIS A 96 -23.60 -16.60 -2.16
N GLU A 97 -24.51 -17.13 -2.98
CA GLU A 97 -24.25 -17.46 -4.39
C GLU A 97 -24.41 -16.24 -5.30
N THR A 98 -25.40 -15.38 -5.03
CA THR A 98 -25.71 -14.19 -5.86
C THR A 98 -25.20 -12.87 -5.26
N GLY A 99 -24.96 -12.82 -3.95
CA GLY A 99 -24.63 -11.60 -3.22
C GLY A 99 -25.85 -10.69 -2.98
N GLU A 100 -27.06 -11.19 -3.13
CA GLU A 100 -28.30 -10.45 -2.86
C GLU A 100 -28.60 -10.42 -1.35
N HIS A 101 -29.09 -9.27 -0.87
CA HIS A 101 -29.38 -9.05 0.55
C HIS A 101 -30.73 -8.35 0.72
N TYR A 102 -31.49 -8.76 1.73
CA TYR A 102 -32.78 -8.17 2.08
C TYR A 102 -32.92 -7.94 3.57
N THR A 103 -33.49 -6.79 3.95
CA THR A 103 -33.93 -6.56 5.32
C THR A 103 -35.33 -7.08 5.50
N VAL A 104 -35.51 -8.03 6.40
CA VAL A 104 -36.78 -8.72 6.68
C VAL A 104 -37.10 -8.66 8.17
N PRO A 105 -38.36 -8.85 8.60
CA PRO A 105 -38.70 -9.04 10.00
C PRO A 105 -37.88 -10.17 10.62
N ALA A 106 -37.30 -9.91 11.80
CA ALA A 106 -36.58 -10.91 12.57
C ALA A 106 -37.55 -11.92 13.22
N GLY A 107 -37.01 -13.04 13.69
CA GLY A 107 -37.75 -14.01 14.52
C GLY A 107 -37.94 -15.40 13.92
N SER A 108 -37.47 -15.63 12.69
CA SER A 108 -37.45 -16.98 12.08
C SER A 108 -36.02 -17.49 11.92
N ASN A 109 -35.83 -18.81 12.00
CA ASN A 109 -34.53 -19.45 11.80
C ASN A 109 -34.17 -19.67 10.33
N TYR A 110 -35.15 -19.74 9.44
CA TYR A 110 -34.97 -19.98 8.01
C TYR A 110 -35.76 -18.97 7.20
N TYR A 111 -35.13 -18.43 6.16
CA TYR A 111 -35.76 -17.50 5.23
C TYR A 111 -35.68 -18.02 3.80
N TRP A 112 -36.76 -17.83 3.07
CA TRP A 112 -36.87 -18.17 1.66
C TRP A 112 -37.33 -16.94 0.90
N VAL A 113 -36.69 -16.69 -0.25
CA VAL A 113 -37.01 -15.60 -1.16
C VAL A 113 -37.31 -16.20 -2.52
N SER A 114 -38.43 -15.82 -3.12
CA SER A 114 -38.83 -16.28 -4.46
C SER A 114 -38.26 -15.39 -5.56
N ASN A 115 -38.26 -15.91 -6.78
CA ASN A 115 -37.80 -15.20 -7.98
C ASN A 115 -38.52 -13.86 -8.28
N ASP A 116 -39.72 -13.65 -7.76
CA ASP A 116 -40.51 -12.41 -7.86
C ASP A 116 -40.28 -11.44 -6.68
N GLY A 117 -39.37 -11.78 -5.76
CA GLY A 117 -38.99 -10.96 -4.61
C GLY A 117 -39.91 -11.08 -3.40
N ALA A 118 -40.90 -11.99 -3.41
CA ALA A 118 -41.63 -12.33 -2.20
C ALA A 118 -40.73 -13.12 -1.23
N TYR A 119 -40.97 -12.99 0.07
CA TYR A 119 -40.20 -13.71 1.08
C TYR A 119 -41.09 -14.23 2.20
N PHE A 120 -40.62 -15.26 2.89
CA PHE A 120 -41.20 -15.69 4.15
C PHE A 120 -40.15 -16.28 5.09
N GLY A 121 -40.43 -16.21 6.39
CA GLY A 121 -39.65 -16.83 7.45
C GLY A 121 -40.35 -18.08 8.00
N THR A 122 -39.57 -19.08 8.42
CA THR A 122 -40.06 -20.27 9.12
C THR A 122 -39.06 -20.78 10.14
N ASP A 123 -39.53 -21.49 11.16
CA ASP A 123 -38.69 -22.25 12.11
C ASP A 123 -38.63 -23.73 11.79
N ASN A 124 -39.40 -24.19 10.79
CA ASN A 124 -39.41 -25.58 10.39
C ASN A 124 -38.20 -25.90 9.50
N ALA A 125 -37.20 -26.58 10.07
CA ALA A 125 -36.00 -26.99 9.35
C ALA A 125 -36.26 -27.96 8.18
N LEU A 126 -37.41 -28.66 8.21
CA LEU A 126 -37.80 -29.65 7.21
C LEU A 126 -38.69 -29.06 6.10
N LEU A 127 -39.06 -27.79 6.20
CA LEU A 127 -39.87 -27.14 5.16
C LEU A 127 -38.98 -26.79 3.97
N ASP A 128 -39.28 -27.42 2.83
CA ASP A 128 -38.77 -27.02 1.52
C ASP A 128 -39.95 -26.57 0.64
N PRO A 129 -40.14 -25.25 0.42
CA PRO A 129 -41.27 -24.74 -0.34
C PRO A 129 -41.23 -25.16 -1.82
N ASN A 130 -40.08 -25.57 -2.36
CA ASN A 130 -40.00 -26.08 -3.73
C ASN A 130 -40.60 -27.50 -3.87
N THR A 131 -40.77 -28.21 -2.76
CA THR A 131 -41.36 -29.56 -2.72
C THR A 131 -42.77 -29.60 -2.15
N ASP A 132 -43.21 -28.53 -1.46
CA ASP A 132 -44.57 -28.41 -0.93
C ASP A 132 -45.54 -27.98 -2.03
N GLN A 133 -46.52 -28.84 -2.35
CA GLN A 133 -47.53 -28.59 -3.40
C GLN A 133 -48.35 -27.31 -3.20
N ARG A 134 -48.32 -26.71 -2.00
CA ARG A 134 -49.04 -25.47 -1.69
C ARG A 134 -48.23 -24.21 -1.99
N MET A 135 -46.92 -24.35 -2.24
CA MET A 135 -45.97 -23.24 -2.33
C MET A 135 -45.01 -23.36 -3.53
N ASN A 136 -45.01 -24.49 -4.23
CA ASN A 136 -44.12 -24.78 -5.35
C ASN A 136 -44.58 -24.18 -6.70
N ASP A 137 -45.52 -23.23 -6.67
CA ASP A 137 -45.88 -22.40 -7.81
C ASP A 137 -44.83 -21.32 -8.12
N LYS A 138 -43.86 -21.13 -7.20
CA LYS A 138 -42.71 -20.23 -7.34
C LYS A 138 -41.41 -20.97 -7.06
N ASP A 139 -40.33 -20.46 -7.65
CA ASP A 139 -38.97 -20.92 -7.35
C ASP A 139 -38.46 -20.19 -6.11
N TRP A 140 -38.13 -20.94 -5.07
CA TRP A 140 -37.67 -20.41 -3.78
C TRP A 140 -36.20 -20.71 -3.56
N THR A 141 -35.45 -19.67 -3.18
CA THR A 141 -34.05 -19.79 -2.79
C THR A 141 -33.92 -19.52 -1.30
N LYS A 142 -33.13 -20.36 -0.62
CA LYS A 142 -32.89 -20.22 0.81
C LYS A 142 -31.84 -19.14 1.05
N PHE A 143 -32.14 -18.19 1.92
CA PHE A 143 -31.22 -17.13 2.34
C PHE A 143 -30.77 -17.40 3.79
N ALA A 144 -29.51 -17.08 4.09
CA ALA A 144 -28.97 -17.18 5.43
C ALA A 144 -29.18 -15.86 6.18
N VAL A 145 -29.45 -15.93 7.49
CA VAL A 145 -29.44 -14.72 8.34
C VAL A 145 -27.99 -14.29 8.54
N GLU A 146 -27.72 -13.03 8.25
CA GLU A 146 -26.41 -12.43 8.44
C GLU A 146 -26.26 -11.89 9.87
N GLN A 147 -25.07 -12.08 10.43
CA GLN A 147 -24.70 -11.59 11.76
C GLN A 147 -24.10 -10.19 11.68
#